data_AF-A0A3S1HAP3-F1
#
_entry.id   AF-A0A3S1HAP3-F1
#
_cell.length_a   1.000
_cell.length_b   1.000
_cell.length_c   1.000
_cell.angle_alpha   90.00
_cell.angle_beta   90.00
_cell.angle_gamma   90.00
#
_symmetry.space_group_name_H-M   'P 1'
#
loop_
_entity.id
_entity.type
_entity.pdbx_description
1 polymer ?
#
loop_
_entity_poly.entity_id
_entity_poly.type
_entity_poly.pdbx_seq_one_letter_code
_entity_poly.pdbx_strand_id
1 'polypeptide(L)'
;IEPKSRALPVMRHATNVWKVRIDNPKLLVASRIVIRVGSELSEDALRKIFVNQATVGSADQFEGLWKSRLPGIPLKPLHSQPREIPYDGDRLCLELDQKSEHWASLLDAPGFVIGVSGVLPSEPQVDCYSVNR
;
A
#
# COMPACT_ATOMS: atom_id res chain seq x y z
N ILE A 1 13.70 7.25 22.18
CA ILE A 1 13.48 5.95 21.49
C ILE A 1 12.70 6.31 20.23
N GLU A 2 13.33 6.19 19.07
CA GLU A 2 12.66 6.49 17.78
C GLU A 2 11.58 5.42 17.53
N PRO A 3 10.38 5.80 17.06
CA PRO A 3 9.31 4.83 16.85
C PRO A 3 9.70 3.83 15.75
N LYS A 4 9.52 2.53 16.01
CA LYS A 4 9.88 1.45 15.08
C LYS A 4 8.98 1.39 13.84
N SER A 5 7.88 2.13 13.85
CA SER A 5 7.03 2.38 12.69
C SER A 5 6.61 3.85 12.64
N ARG A 6 6.27 4.32 11.45
CA ARG A 6 5.73 5.66 11.21
C ARG A 6 4.55 5.58 10.27
N ALA A 7 3.42 6.17 10.67
CA ALA A 7 2.26 6.32 9.80
C ALA A 7 2.59 7.27 8.64
N LEU A 8 2.23 6.84 7.43
CA LEU A 8 2.35 7.62 6.21
C LEU A 8 0.97 8.20 5.87
N PRO A 9 0.87 9.49 5.48
CA PRO A 9 -0.41 10.09 5.15
C PRO A 9 -1.07 9.39 3.97
N VAL A 10 -2.26 8.85 4.19
CA VAL A 10 -3.13 8.27 3.15
C VAL A 10 -4.26 9.24 2.86
N MET A 11 -4.49 9.55 1.59
CA MET A 11 -5.58 10.38 1.12
C MET A 11 -6.41 9.61 0.11
N ARG A 12 -7.73 9.58 0.32
CA ARG A 12 -8.64 9.09 -0.70
C ARG A 12 -8.62 10.04 -1.89
N HIS A 13 -8.31 9.52 -3.07
CA HIS A 13 -8.25 10.31 -4.29
C HIS A 13 -9.51 10.16 -5.14
N ALA A 14 -10.00 8.93 -5.30
CA ALA A 14 -11.22 8.58 -6.01
C ALA A 14 -11.77 7.26 -5.44
N THR A 15 -12.90 6.78 -5.96
CA THR A 15 -13.43 5.46 -5.61
C THR A 15 -12.38 4.38 -5.88
N ASN A 16 -12.06 3.58 -4.86
CA ASN A 16 -11.04 2.53 -4.90
C ASN A 16 -9.62 3.01 -5.25
N VAL A 17 -9.32 4.30 -5.07
CA VAL A 17 -7.99 4.88 -5.35
C VAL A 17 -7.51 5.73 -4.17
N TRP A 18 -6.34 5.39 -3.65
CA TRP A 18 -5.70 6.05 -2.52
C TRP A 18 -4.30 6.54 -2.88
N LYS A 19 -3.96 7.76 -2.43
CA LYS A 19 -2.64 8.36 -2.55
C LYS A 19 -1.92 8.30 -1.21
N VAL A 20 -0.69 7.79 -1.21
CA VAL A 20 0.18 7.76 -0.03
C VAL A 20 1.33 8.73 -0.24
N ARG A 21 1.50 9.67 0.68
CA ARG A 21 2.60 10.65 0.63
C ARG A 21 3.84 10.10 1.32
N ILE A 22 5.00 10.32 0.70
CA ILE A 22 6.30 9.97 1.27
C ILE A 22 7.11 11.26 1.44
N ASP A 23 7.27 11.68 2.69
CA ASP A 23 7.95 12.95 3.02
C ASP A 23 9.48 12.84 2.98
N ASN A 24 10.00 11.62 3.10
CA ASN A 24 11.43 11.35 3.10
C ASN A 24 11.71 10.03 2.36
N PRO A 25 12.27 10.08 1.14
CA PRO A 25 12.60 8.89 0.35
C PRO A 25 13.55 7.91 1.06
N LYS A 26 14.33 8.36 2.04
CA LYS A 26 15.19 7.46 2.85
C LYS A 26 14.39 6.36 3.56
N LEU A 27 13.10 6.59 3.83
CA LEU A 27 12.19 5.58 4.40
C LEU A 27 12.02 4.38 3.46
N LEU A 28 12.04 4.58 2.14
CA LEU A 28 11.92 3.49 1.15
C LEU A 28 13.15 2.57 1.13
N VAL A 29 14.29 3.06 1.61
CA VAL A 29 15.55 2.30 1.68
C VAL A 29 15.72 1.62 3.04
N ALA A 30 15.37 2.33 4.12
CA ALA A 30 15.60 1.88 5.49
C ALA A 30 14.45 1.03 6.07
N SER A 31 13.25 1.13 5.51
CA SER A 31 12.03 0.56 6.08
C SER A 31 11.29 -0.25 5.01
N ARG A 32 10.50 -1.24 5.43
CA ARG A 32 9.45 -1.82 4.60
C ARG A 32 8.21 -0.92 4.61
N ILE A 33 7.44 -0.93 3.53
CA ILE A 33 6.20 -0.17 3.42
C ILE A 33 5.03 -1.14 3.51
N VAL A 34 4.20 -0.97 4.53
CA VAL A 34 3.09 -1.86 4.87
C VAL A 34 1.77 -1.08 4.78
N ILE A 35 0.82 -1.62 4.03
CA ILE A 35 -0.56 -1.15 3.92
C ILE A 35 -1.43 -2.03 4.82
N ARG A 36 -2.34 -1.40 5.57
CA ARG A 36 -3.39 -2.08 6.32
C ARG A 36 -4.75 -1.79 5.69
N VAL A 37 -5.51 -2.84 5.41
CA VAL A 37 -6.82 -2.77 4.76
C VAL A 37 -7.87 -3.39 5.67
N GLY A 38 -8.87 -2.60 6.06
CA GLY A 38 -10.04 -3.05 6.83
C GLY A 38 -11.32 -2.83 6.03
N SER A 39 -12.26 -3.75 6.11
CA SER A 39 -13.57 -3.70 5.43
C SER A 39 -14.52 -4.70 6.08
N GLU A 40 -15.80 -4.64 5.71
CA GLU A 40 -16.79 -5.69 6.01
C GLU A 40 -16.49 -7.03 5.31
N LEU A 41 -15.60 -7.02 4.32
CA LEU A 41 -15.13 -8.22 3.65
C LEU A 41 -14.19 -9.03 4.55
N SER A 42 -14.22 -10.35 4.40
CA SER A 42 -13.24 -11.23 5.05
C SER A 42 -11.81 -10.94 4.57
N GLU A 43 -10.83 -11.20 5.44
CA GLU A 43 -9.41 -11.01 5.11
C GLU A 43 -9.01 -11.77 3.84
N ASP A 44 -9.49 -13.01 3.67
CA ASP A 44 -9.23 -13.81 2.46
C ASP A 44 -9.79 -13.18 1.18
N ALA A 45 -10.97 -12.55 1.26
CA ALA A 45 -11.56 -11.85 0.12
C ALA A 45 -10.74 -10.61 -0.23
N LEU A 46 -10.40 -9.78 0.77
CA LEU A 46 -9.52 -8.62 0.60
C LEU A 46 -8.18 -9.04 0.01
N ARG A 47 -7.60 -10.13 0.51
CA ARG A 47 -6.31 -10.66 0.04
C ARG A 47 -6.37 -11.00 -1.43
N LYS A 48 -7.39 -11.74 -1.88
CA LYS A 48 -7.58 -12.07 -3.30
C LYS A 48 -7.74 -10.83 -4.17
N ILE A 49 -8.46 -9.82 -3.68
CA ILE A 49 -8.70 -8.59 -4.44
C ILE A 49 -7.41 -7.77 -4.53
N PHE A 50 -6.79 -7.42 -3.41
CA PHE A 50 -5.64 -6.53 -3.40
C PHE A 50 -4.38 -7.18 -4.00
N VAL A 51 -4.16 -8.48 -3.84
CA VAL A 51 -2.99 -9.14 -4.42
C VAL A 51 -3.12 -9.28 -5.94
N ASN A 52 -4.33 -9.51 -6.46
CA ASN A 52 -4.53 -9.83 -7.88
C ASN A 52 -5.02 -8.66 -8.74
N GLN A 53 -5.69 -7.67 -8.14
CA GLN A 53 -6.40 -6.60 -8.85
C GLN A 53 -5.94 -5.19 -8.47
N ALA A 54 -5.06 -5.06 -7.47
CA ALA A 54 -4.48 -3.77 -7.16
C ALA A 54 -3.38 -3.42 -8.17
N THR A 55 -3.39 -2.18 -8.61
CA THR A 55 -2.28 -1.53 -9.27
C THR A 55 -1.61 -0.59 -8.28
N VAL A 56 -0.29 -0.68 -8.16
CA VAL A 56 0.50 0.24 -7.32
C VAL A 56 1.61 0.84 -8.15
N GLY A 57 1.76 2.16 -8.10
CA GLY A 57 2.83 2.86 -8.81
C GLY A 57 3.16 4.20 -8.17
N SER A 58 4.31 4.78 -8.53
CA SER A 58 4.60 6.18 -8.17
C SER A 58 3.50 7.12 -8.66
N ALA A 59 3.39 8.28 -8.02
CA ALA A 59 2.42 9.32 -8.40
C ALA A 59 2.40 9.60 -9.91
N ASP A 60 3.56 9.54 -10.57
CA ASP A 60 3.72 9.84 -11.99
C ASP A 60 3.52 8.62 -12.90
N GLN A 61 3.85 7.39 -12.45
CA GLN A 61 3.70 6.18 -13.27
C GLN A 61 2.31 5.54 -13.17
N PHE A 62 1.57 5.80 -12.09
CA PHE A 62 0.33 5.10 -11.79
C PHE A 62 -0.69 5.16 -12.93
N GLU A 63 -0.92 6.32 -13.55
CA GLU A 63 -1.90 6.44 -14.63
C GLU A 63 -1.59 5.54 -15.83
N GLY A 64 -0.30 5.43 -16.20
CA GLY A 64 0.13 4.59 -17.30
C GLY A 64 -0.10 3.11 -17.00
N LEU A 65 0.26 2.68 -15.79
CA LEU A 65 0.03 1.31 -15.31
C LEU A 65 -1.47 0.98 -15.28
N TRP A 66 -2.28 1.90 -14.73
CA TRP A 66 -3.71 1.74 -14.60
C TRP A 66 -4.41 1.59 -15.95
N LYS A 67 -4.13 2.50 -16.91
CA LYS A 67 -4.69 2.45 -18.27
C LYS A 67 -4.28 1.18 -19.00
N SER A 68 -3.07 0.70 -18.77
CA SER A 68 -2.52 -0.52 -19.39
C SER A 68 -2.88 -1.80 -18.64
N ARG A 69 -3.63 -1.72 -17.53
CA ARG A 69 -3.98 -2.85 -16.64
C ARG A 69 -2.76 -3.64 -16.16
N LEU A 70 -1.66 -2.94 -15.89
CA LEU A 70 -0.45 -3.51 -15.31
C LEU A 70 -0.49 -3.36 -13.79
N PRO A 71 0.01 -4.35 -13.02
CA PRO A 71 -0.04 -4.33 -11.56
C PRO A 71 0.95 -3.33 -10.94
N GLY A 72 2.06 -3.03 -11.61
CA GLY A 72 3.11 -2.19 -11.04
C GLY A 72 3.84 -2.90 -9.90
N ILE A 73 3.91 -2.27 -8.72
CA ILE A 73 4.57 -2.83 -7.52
C ILE A 73 3.67 -3.88 -6.86
N PRO A 74 4.07 -5.17 -6.79
CA PRO A 74 3.26 -6.20 -6.16
C PRO A 74 3.01 -5.96 -4.67
N LEU A 75 1.81 -6.29 -4.20
CA LEU A 75 1.44 -6.33 -2.79
C LEU A 75 1.57 -7.76 -2.24
N LYS A 76 2.42 -7.94 -1.25
CA LYS A 76 2.69 -9.23 -0.60
C LYS A 76 1.95 -9.33 0.72
N PRO A 77 1.04 -10.30 0.90
CA PRO A 77 0.34 -10.47 2.16
C PRO A 77 1.28 -10.94 3.26
N LEU A 78 1.19 -10.29 4.42
CA LEU A 78 1.91 -10.68 5.62
C LEU A 78 1.13 -11.77 6.37
N HIS A 79 1.85 -12.69 7.03
CA HIS A 79 1.23 -13.75 7.83
C HIS A 79 0.56 -13.24 9.12
N SER A 80 0.99 -12.08 9.60
CA SER A 80 0.45 -11.42 10.78
C SER A 80 0.76 -9.93 10.70
N GLN A 81 0.01 -9.13 11.47
CA GLN A 81 0.31 -7.72 11.62
C GLN A 81 1.70 -7.51 12.26
N PRO A 82 2.56 -6.66 11.68
CA PRO A 82 3.81 -6.24 12.33
C PRO A 82 3.57 -5.68 13.73
N ARG A 83 4.33 -6.17 14.72
CA ARG A 83 4.22 -5.74 16.12
C ARG A 83 4.53 -4.26 16.33
N GLU A 84 5.23 -3.66 15.38
CA GLU A 84 5.58 -2.24 15.39
C GLU A 84 4.40 -1.33 15.03
N ILE A 85 3.36 -1.85 14.37
CA ILE A 85 2.18 -1.06 13.99
C ILE A 85 1.12 -1.16 15.10
N PRO A 86 0.53 -0.04 15.56
CA PRO A 86 -0.54 -0.05 16.55
C PRO A 86 -1.68 -1.00 16.16
N TYR A 87 -2.14 -1.80 17.12
CA TYR A 87 -3.27 -2.70 16.92
C TYR A 87 -4.59 -1.96 17.17
N ASP A 88 -5.44 -1.94 16.16
CA ASP A 88 -6.80 -1.36 16.19
C ASP A 88 -7.85 -2.35 15.63
N GLY A 89 -7.50 -3.64 15.53
CA GLY A 89 -8.34 -4.70 15.00
C GLY A 89 -7.64 -5.54 13.93
N ASP A 90 -8.25 -6.70 13.64
CA ASP A 90 -7.74 -7.64 12.64
C ASP A 90 -8.02 -7.10 11.23
N ARG A 91 -6.95 -6.70 10.55
CA ARG A 91 -6.98 -6.09 9.22
C ARG A 91 -5.90 -6.70 8.36
N LEU A 92 -6.20 -6.88 7.07
CA LEU A 92 -5.26 -7.41 6.11
C LEU A 92 -4.02 -6.51 6.03
N CYS A 93 -2.84 -7.07 6.26
CA CYS A 93 -1.56 -6.38 6.14
C CYS A 93 -0.84 -6.82 4.86
N LEU A 94 -0.46 -5.86 4.01
CA LEU A 94 0.23 -6.09 2.74
C LEU A 94 1.52 -5.28 2.70
N GLU A 95 2.63 -5.89 2.34
CA GLU A 95 3.91 -5.22 2.13
C GLU A 95 4.13 -4.95 0.63
N LEU A 96 4.58 -3.76 0.27
CA LEU A 96 5.00 -3.49 -1.10
C LEU A 96 6.32 -4.21 -1.40
N ASP A 97 6.41 -4.86 -2.57
CA ASP A 97 7.62 -5.57 -2.96
C ASP A 97 8.74 -4.62 -3.42
N GLN A 98 9.73 -4.42 -2.56
CA GLN A 98 10.89 -3.58 -2.86
C GLN A 98 11.79 -4.12 -3.98
N LYS A 99 11.63 -5.39 -4.35
CA LYS A 99 12.37 -6.00 -5.46
C LYS A 99 11.74 -5.72 -6.82
N SER A 100 10.58 -5.04 -6.86
CA SER A 100 9.93 -4.66 -8.11
C SER A 100 10.79 -3.70 -8.93
N GLU A 101 10.77 -3.85 -10.25
CA GLU A 101 11.39 -2.89 -11.18
C GLU A 101 10.80 -1.48 -11.05
N HIS A 102 9.54 -1.38 -10.61
CA HIS A 102 8.86 -0.10 -10.40
C HIS A 102 9.27 0.60 -9.10
N TRP A 103 9.99 -0.10 -8.20
CA TRP A 103 10.36 0.45 -6.89
C TRP A 103 11.24 1.70 -7.00
N ALA A 104 12.19 1.71 -7.94
CA ALA A 104 13.08 2.83 -8.16
C ALA A 104 12.32 4.14 -8.43
N SER A 105 11.18 4.06 -9.13
CA SER A 105 10.36 5.25 -9.41
C SER A 105 9.75 5.90 -8.15
N LEU A 106 9.64 5.16 -7.04
CA LEU A 106 9.14 5.72 -5.78
C LEU A 106 10.17 6.64 -5.11
N LEU A 107 11.46 6.45 -5.38
CA LEU A 107 12.54 7.22 -4.74
C LEU A 107 12.54 8.69 -5.20
N ASP A 108 12.11 8.93 -6.43
CA ASP A 108 12.06 10.26 -7.04
C ASP A 108 10.65 10.89 -7.00
N ALA A 109 9.64 10.15 -6.56
CA ALA A 109 8.26 10.60 -6.50
C ALA A 109 7.88 11.12 -5.10
N PRO A 110 6.92 12.06 -4.99
CA PRO A 110 6.40 12.54 -3.69
C PRO A 110 5.59 11.48 -2.93
N GLY A 111 5.41 10.29 -3.51
CA GLY A 111 4.58 9.23 -2.98
C GLY A 111 4.14 8.25 -4.05
N PHE A 112 3.17 7.42 -3.70
CA PHE A 112 2.62 6.39 -4.57
C PHE A 112 1.10 6.36 -4.51
N VAL A 113 0.51 5.67 -5.47
CA VAL A 113 -0.94 5.51 -5.61
C VAL A 113 -1.25 4.03 -5.62
N ILE A 114 -2.34 3.67 -4.95
CA ILE A 114 -2.92 2.33 -4.96
C ILE A 114 -4.30 2.47 -5.57
N GLY A 115 -4.58 1.70 -6.61
CA GLY A 115 -5.90 1.58 -7.19
C GLY A 115 -6.33 0.13 -7.18
N VAL A 116 -7.60 -0.16 -6.89
CA VAL A 116 -8.18 -1.51 -7.03
C VAL A 116 -9.18 -1.49 -8.18
N SER A 117 -8.91 -2.28 -9.21
CA SER A 117 -9.82 -2.39 -10.35
C SER A 117 -11.12 -3.08 -9.94
N GLY A 118 -12.23 -2.68 -10.57
CA GLY A 118 -13.55 -3.25 -10.29
C GLY A 118 -14.29 -2.58 -9.15
N VAL A 119 -15.34 -3.24 -8.67
CA VAL A 119 -16.25 -2.74 -7.63
C VAL A 119 -15.97 -3.47 -6.32
N LEU A 120 -15.67 -2.72 -5.28
CA LEU A 120 -15.64 -3.23 -3.92
C LEU A 120 -17.05 -3.11 -3.32
N PRO A 121 -17.58 -4.16 -2.66
CA PRO A 121 -18.89 -4.13 -2.01
C PRO A 121 -19.06 -3.01 -0.97
N SER A 122 -17.97 -2.62 -0.32
CA SER A 122 -17.91 -1.47 0.57
C SER A 122 -16.54 -0.80 0.46
N GLU A 123 -16.48 0.49 0.79
CA GLU A 123 -15.23 1.23 0.77
C GLU A 123 -14.32 0.76 1.93
N PRO A 124 -13.10 0.25 1.64
CA PRO A 124 -12.21 -0.19 2.69
C PRO A 124 -11.49 0.99 3.35
N GLN A 125 -11.22 0.85 4.64
CA GLN A 125 -10.27 1.69 5.36
C GLN A 125 -8.85 1.28 4.97
N VAL A 126 -8.06 2.25 4.50
CA VAL A 126 -6.67 2.05 4.07
C VAL A 126 -5.74 2.93 4.89
N ASP A 127 -4.80 2.31 5.60
CA ASP A 127 -3.72 2.96 6.32
C ASP A 127 -2.37 2.49 5.79
N CYS A 128 -1.33 3.31 5.95
CA CYS A 128 0.01 2.98 5.45
C CYS A 128 1.07 3.33 6.50
N TYR A 129 2.08 2.47 6.59
CA TYR A 129 3.16 2.60 7.57
C TYR A 129 4.49 2.27 6.93
N SER A 130 5.52 3.05 7.26
CA SER A 130 6.91 2.61 7.12
C SER A 130 7.31 1.89 8.40
N VAL A 131 7.78 0.65 8.31
CA VAL A 131 8.24 -0.16 9.45
C VAL A 131 9.73 -0.43 9.29
N ASN A 132 10.53 -0.05 10.29
CA ASN A 132 11.97 -0.27 10.26
C ASN A 132 12.27 -1.76 10.25
N ARG A 133 13.33 -2.13 9.50
CA ARG A 133 13.86 -3.49 9.51
C ARG A 133 14.61 -3.80 10.79
#